data_AF-A0A1R1IEB6-F1
#
_entry.id   AF-A0A1R1IEB6-F1
#
_cell.length_a   1.000
_cell.length_b   1.000
_cell.length_c   1.000
_cell.angle_alpha   90.00
_cell.angle_beta   90.00
_cell.angle_gamma   90.00
#
_symmetry.space_group_name_H-M   'P 1'
#
loop_
_entity.id
_entity.type
_entity.pdbx_description
1 polymer ?
#
loop_
_entity_poly.entity_id
_entity_poly.type
_entity_poly.pdbx_seq_one_letter_code
_entity_poly.pdbx_strand_id
1 'polypeptide(L)'
;MTTRTLVMRLAQVQASLLRQQDANAIAPKADFDAVRDATWGLQRSAQRVLDADLRQSREAVAEIARQHPEMQTIIGYLVADGERAARADLEEAVGELRSAVNSRLNPHSPVPTRLETQQGEVLAQADHLDEALRTAQELQDCGTWQGEAAQAYRTSADTQANALQEYAAVTRASAEYLGQAALLHRATFFLCAESLKAAAAQVDVLVAGDAGHLFARTRRAIAEVNRATSQLGRDLDGALHGTPALDLARGLEDLVRGAELLKGNWPQGGEPPK
;
A
#
# COMPACT_ATOMS: atom_id res chain seq x y z
N MET A 1 14.69 -15.58 8.15
CA MET A 1 14.63 -14.87 6.86
C MET A 1 15.23 -13.48 7.04
N THR A 2 16.30 -13.14 6.31
CA THR A 2 17.03 -11.88 6.48
C THR A 2 16.42 -10.76 5.65
N THR A 3 16.54 -9.51 6.10
CA THR A 3 16.10 -8.27 5.42
C THR A 3 16.47 -8.22 3.94
N ARG A 4 17.59 -8.86 3.56
CA ARG A 4 18.06 -9.03 2.17
C ARG A 4 17.08 -9.80 1.28
N THR A 5 16.32 -10.74 1.84
CA THR A 5 15.32 -11.54 1.13
C THR A 5 14.06 -10.72 0.81
N LEU A 6 13.66 -9.83 1.74
CA LEU A 6 12.54 -8.90 1.55
C LEU A 6 12.90 -7.81 0.54
N VAL A 7 14.09 -7.22 0.63
CA VAL A 7 14.58 -6.24 -0.36
C VAL A 7 14.72 -6.86 -1.75
N MET A 8 15.20 -8.11 -1.85
CA MET A 8 15.22 -8.84 -3.13
C MET A 8 13.82 -9.08 -3.69
N ARG A 9 12.85 -9.47 -2.85
CA ARG A 9 11.46 -9.65 -3.30
C ARG A 9 10.82 -8.33 -3.71
N LEU A 10 11.14 -7.23 -3.03
CA LEU A 10 10.72 -5.88 -3.40
C LEU A 10 11.28 -5.52 -4.78
N ALA A 11 12.59 -5.68 -4.97
CA ALA A 11 13.24 -5.42 -6.25
C ALA A 11 12.73 -6.33 -7.37
N GLN A 12 12.35 -7.58 -7.05
CA GLN A 12 11.85 -8.54 -8.03
C GLN A 12 10.40 -8.24 -8.42
N VAL A 13 9.53 -7.90 -7.47
CA VAL A 13 8.16 -7.42 -7.71
C VAL A 13 8.20 -6.09 -8.47
N GLN A 14 9.08 -5.17 -8.08
CA GLN A 14 9.31 -3.88 -8.72
C GLN A 14 9.87 -4.02 -10.15
N ALA A 15 10.79 -4.94 -10.38
CA ALA A 15 11.35 -5.21 -11.71
C ALA A 15 10.39 -6.00 -12.62
N SER A 16 9.39 -6.71 -12.06
CA SER A 16 8.28 -7.27 -12.82
C SER A 16 7.18 -6.23 -13.10
N LEU A 17 6.93 -5.31 -12.16
CA LEU A 17 5.98 -4.19 -12.31
C LEU A 17 6.40 -3.22 -13.41
N LEU A 18 7.71 -2.93 -13.51
CA LEU A 18 8.26 -2.07 -14.57
C LEU A 18 8.37 -2.74 -15.95
N ARG A 19 8.22 -4.07 -16.05
CA ARG A 19 8.45 -4.83 -17.29
C ARG A 19 7.19 -5.35 -17.98
N GLN A 20 6.00 -5.17 -17.42
CA GLN A 20 4.78 -5.73 -18.01
C GLN A 20 3.66 -4.70 -18.13
N GLN A 21 3.29 -4.39 -19.38
CA GLN A 21 1.98 -3.82 -19.75
C GLN A 21 0.80 -4.75 -19.38
N ASP A 22 1.07 -5.99 -18.96
CA ASP A 22 0.09 -6.99 -18.45
C ASP A 22 -0.01 -7.06 -16.91
N ALA A 23 0.44 -6.03 -16.18
CA ALA A 23 0.52 -6.03 -14.71
C ALA A 23 -0.84 -6.08 -13.96
N ASN A 24 -1.98 -6.01 -14.67
CA ASN A 24 -3.31 -6.18 -14.05
C ASN A 24 -3.57 -7.61 -13.52
N ALA A 25 -2.72 -8.60 -13.84
CA ALA A 25 -2.95 -10.00 -13.48
C ALA A 25 -2.23 -10.51 -12.21
N ILE A 26 -1.25 -9.80 -11.64
CA ILE A 26 -0.35 -10.41 -10.62
C ILE A 26 -0.16 -9.58 -9.35
N ALA A 27 -0.57 -8.32 -9.30
CA ALA A 27 -0.54 -7.57 -8.04
C ALA A 27 -1.62 -8.12 -7.10
N PRO A 28 -1.28 -8.62 -5.90
CA PRO A 28 -2.29 -9.02 -4.94
C PRO A 28 -3.19 -7.81 -4.67
N LYS A 29 -4.51 -8.01 -4.73
CA LYS A 29 -5.53 -7.05 -4.27
C LYS A 29 -5.48 -6.90 -2.75
N ALA A 30 -4.29 -6.70 -2.20
CA ALA A 30 -4.10 -6.35 -0.81
C ALA A 30 -4.72 -4.98 -0.60
N ASP A 31 -5.50 -4.91 0.46
CA ASP A 31 -6.17 -3.73 0.94
C ASP A 31 -5.84 -3.55 2.42
N PHE A 32 -6.44 -2.52 3.01
CA PHE A 32 -6.28 -2.26 4.43
C PHE A 32 -6.80 -3.42 5.31
N ASP A 33 -7.77 -4.19 4.84
CA ASP A 33 -8.31 -5.33 5.58
C ASP A 33 -7.26 -6.43 5.75
N ALA A 34 -6.41 -6.67 4.75
CA ALA A 34 -5.27 -7.59 4.89
C ALA A 34 -4.29 -7.18 6.00
N VAL A 35 -4.03 -5.87 6.16
CA VAL A 35 -3.18 -5.34 7.25
C VAL A 35 -3.88 -5.49 8.60
N ARG A 36 -5.17 -5.17 8.66
CA ARG A 36 -5.99 -5.32 9.86
C ARG A 36 -5.99 -6.77 10.34
N ASP A 37 -6.23 -7.71 9.43
CA ASP A 37 -6.27 -9.14 9.72
C ASP A 37 -4.90 -9.66 10.18
N ALA A 38 -3.82 -9.20 9.56
CA ALA A 38 -2.46 -9.53 10.00
C ALA A 38 -2.15 -8.97 11.40
N THR A 39 -2.63 -7.76 11.72
CA THR A 39 -2.53 -7.15 13.05
C THR A 39 -3.25 -7.99 14.09
N TRP A 40 -4.48 -8.42 13.81
CA TRP A 40 -5.25 -9.33 14.67
C TRP A 40 -4.58 -10.70 14.80
N GLY A 41 -3.96 -11.21 13.74
CA GLY A 41 -3.17 -12.44 13.76
C GLY A 41 -2.01 -12.38 14.75
N LEU A 42 -1.23 -11.28 14.70
CA LEU A 42 -0.14 -11.04 15.64
C LEU A 42 -0.64 -10.89 17.08
N GLN A 43 -1.70 -10.12 17.31
CA GLN A 43 -2.32 -9.98 18.64
C GLN A 43 -2.73 -11.34 19.21
N ARG A 44 -3.45 -12.16 18.43
CA ARG A 44 -3.87 -13.50 18.88
C ARG A 44 -2.67 -14.41 19.18
N SER A 45 -1.61 -14.30 18.41
CA SER A 45 -0.39 -15.09 18.62
C SER A 45 0.31 -14.70 19.93
N ALA A 46 0.45 -13.40 20.20
CA ALA A 46 1.02 -12.91 21.45
C ALA A 46 0.15 -13.24 22.67
N GLN A 47 -1.19 -13.13 22.55
CA GLN A 47 -2.10 -13.52 23.63
C GLN A 47 -2.01 -15.01 23.94
N ARG A 48 -1.91 -15.88 22.92
CA ARG A 48 -1.71 -17.33 23.14
C ARG A 48 -0.43 -17.63 23.93
N VAL A 49 0.64 -16.88 23.68
CA VAL A 49 1.89 -16.98 24.44
C VAL A 49 1.68 -16.58 25.90
N LEU A 50 1.02 -15.44 26.15
CA LEU A 50 0.70 -15.00 27.51
C LEU A 50 -0.16 -16.05 28.24
N ASP A 51 -1.23 -16.54 27.61
CA ASP A 51 -2.12 -17.53 28.22
C ASP A 51 -1.38 -18.85 28.55
N ALA A 52 -0.41 -19.24 27.72
CA ALA A 52 0.44 -20.40 27.99
C ALA A 52 1.39 -20.14 29.18
N ASP A 53 2.05 -18.99 29.24
CA ASP A 53 2.93 -18.62 30.35
C ASP A 53 2.14 -18.51 31.67
N LEU A 54 0.89 -18.05 31.62
CA LEU A 54 -0.02 -17.99 32.78
C LEU A 54 -0.43 -19.37 33.30
N ARG A 55 -0.68 -20.34 32.41
CA ARG A 55 -0.96 -21.71 32.84
C ARG A 55 0.28 -22.33 33.49
N GLN A 56 1.45 -22.20 32.85
CA GLN A 56 2.70 -22.73 33.35
C GLN A 56 3.10 -22.10 34.70
N SER A 57 2.87 -20.80 34.89
CA SER A 57 3.17 -20.13 36.16
C SER A 57 2.27 -20.63 37.29
N ARG A 58 0.98 -20.83 37.04
CA ARG A 58 0.03 -21.39 38.02
C ARG A 58 0.39 -22.83 38.41
N GLU A 59 0.78 -23.65 37.44
CA GLU A 59 1.27 -25.01 37.68
C GLU A 59 2.55 -25.01 38.54
N ALA A 60 3.50 -24.13 38.24
CA ALA A 60 4.73 -23.98 39.01
C ALA A 60 4.46 -23.53 40.46
N VAL A 61 3.56 -22.55 40.66
CA VAL A 61 3.14 -22.12 42.01
C VAL A 61 2.48 -23.26 42.77
N ALA A 62 1.62 -24.05 42.12
CA ALA A 62 0.96 -25.19 42.74
C ALA A 62 1.94 -26.31 43.13
N GLU A 63 2.97 -26.55 42.32
CA GLU A 63 4.05 -27.49 42.64
C GLU A 63 4.87 -27.00 43.83
N ILE A 64 5.30 -25.74 43.81
CA ILE A 64 6.06 -25.13 44.90
C ILE A 64 5.25 -25.15 46.20
N ALA A 65 3.95 -24.83 46.15
CA ALA A 65 3.08 -24.86 47.32
C ALA A 65 2.94 -26.27 47.92
N ARG A 66 3.02 -27.32 47.09
CA ARG A 66 3.02 -28.72 47.56
C ARG A 66 4.33 -29.12 48.24
N GLN A 67 5.46 -28.61 47.75
CA GLN A 67 6.79 -28.92 48.29
C GLN A 67 7.18 -28.03 49.48
N HIS A 68 6.72 -26.78 49.47
CA HIS A 68 7.07 -25.71 50.40
C HIS A 68 5.83 -24.86 50.75
N PRO A 69 4.90 -25.38 51.57
CA PRO A 69 3.66 -24.68 51.93
C PRO A 69 3.90 -23.30 52.55
N GLU A 70 5.00 -23.14 53.30
CA GLU A 70 5.40 -21.90 53.94
C GLU A 70 5.75 -20.77 52.96
N MET A 71 6.16 -21.11 51.73
CA MET A 71 6.52 -20.15 50.69
C MET A 71 5.35 -19.78 49.77
N GLN A 72 4.21 -20.46 49.90
CA GLN A 72 3.06 -20.32 49.00
C GLN A 72 2.56 -18.88 48.90
N THR A 73 2.40 -18.18 50.04
CA THR A 73 1.87 -16.81 50.04
C THR A 73 2.80 -15.85 49.30
N ILE A 74 4.10 -15.89 49.59
CA ILE A 74 5.09 -14.97 48.99
C ILE A 74 5.18 -15.21 47.48
N ILE A 75 5.31 -16.47 47.06
CA ILE A 75 5.46 -16.83 45.65
C ILE A 75 4.16 -16.57 44.88
N GLY A 76 3.01 -16.83 45.49
CA GLY A 76 1.71 -16.48 44.91
C GLY A 76 1.56 -14.98 44.63
N TYR A 77 1.98 -14.12 45.57
CA TYR A 77 1.96 -12.67 45.37
C TYR A 77 2.89 -12.23 44.23
N LEU A 78 4.13 -12.74 44.18
CA LEU A 78 5.09 -12.39 43.12
C LEU A 78 4.61 -12.82 41.72
N VAL A 79 3.99 -14.01 41.61
CA VAL A 79 3.46 -14.48 40.33
C VAL A 79 2.22 -13.69 39.91
N ALA A 80 1.34 -13.34 40.84
CA ALA A 80 0.18 -12.50 40.55
C ALA A 80 0.58 -11.09 40.08
N ASP A 81 1.65 -10.52 40.66
CA ASP A 81 2.19 -9.24 40.23
C ASP A 81 2.81 -9.33 38.83
N GLY A 82 3.60 -10.37 38.58
CA GLY A 82 4.16 -10.67 37.26
C GLY A 82 3.09 -10.89 36.18
N GLU A 83 1.99 -11.59 36.50
CA GLU A 83 0.84 -11.77 35.61
C GLU A 83 0.20 -10.42 35.23
N ARG A 84 0.00 -9.53 36.21
CA ARG A 84 -0.59 -8.20 35.97
C ARG A 84 0.32 -7.35 35.10
N ALA A 85 1.61 -7.30 35.39
CA ALA A 85 2.59 -6.56 34.60
C ALA A 85 2.67 -7.10 33.17
N ALA A 86 2.83 -8.42 32.99
CA ALA A 86 2.92 -9.04 31.68
C ALA A 86 1.68 -8.82 30.80
N ARG A 87 0.49 -8.78 31.42
CA ARG A 87 -0.76 -8.46 30.73
C ARG A 87 -0.81 -6.98 30.31
N ALA A 88 -0.52 -6.07 31.24
CA ALA A 88 -0.53 -4.64 30.98
C ALA A 88 0.46 -4.26 29.86
N ASP A 89 1.69 -4.77 29.91
CA ASP A 89 2.73 -4.50 28.90
C ASP A 89 2.33 -5.03 27.51
N LEU A 90 1.68 -6.20 27.44
CA LEU A 90 1.20 -6.75 26.18
C LEU A 90 0.02 -5.94 25.62
N GLU A 91 -0.91 -5.53 26.47
CA GLU A 91 -2.05 -4.69 26.09
C GLU A 91 -1.57 -3.32 25.57
N GLU A 92 -0.58 -2.72 26.21
CA GLU A 92 0.07 -1.49 25.77
C GLU A 92 0.73 -1.67 24.39
N ALA A 93 1.61 -2.66 24.24
CA ALA A 93 2.32 -2.92 22.98
C ALA A 93 1.37 -3.18 21.79
N VAL A 94 0.31 -3.97 22.02
CA VAL A 94 -0.73 -4.21 21.01
C VAL A 94 -1.54 -2.94 20.75
N GLY A 95 -1.82 -2.15 21.78
CA GLY A 95 -2.50 -0.86 21.67
C GLY A 95 -1.72 0.12 20.78
N GLU A 96 -0.42 0.23 20.99
CA GLU A 96 0.48 1.04 20.16
C GLU A 96 0.51 0.57 18.71
N LEU A 97 0.64 -0.74 18.47
CA LEU A 97 0.60 -1.30 17.12
C LEU A 97 -0.70 -0.93 16.40
N ARG A 98 -1.84 -1.11 17.07
CA ARG A 98 -3.16 -0.79 16.49
C ARG A 98 -3.33 0.69 16.26
N SER A 99 -2.83 1.53 17.18
CA SER A 99 -2.79 2.97 17.01
C SER A 99 -1.97 3.36 15.79
N ALA A 100 -0.79 2.77 15.59
CA ALA A 100 0.06 3.02 14.43
C ALA A 100 -0.63 2.63 13.11
N VAL A 101 -1.27 1.46 13.05
CA VAL A 101 -2.06 1.03 11.88
C VAL A 101 -3.22 1.99 11.61
N ASN A 102 -3.99 2.35 12.63
CA ASN A 102 -5.17 3.20 12.48
C ASN A 102 -4.84 4.65 12.13
N SER A 103 -3.77 5.20 12.69
CA SER A 103 -3.37 6.58 12.43
C SER A 103 -2.62 6.74 11.11
N ARG A 104 -1.82 5.75 10.71
CA ARG A 104 -0.93 5.87 9.55
C ARG A 104 -1.45 5.18 8.29
N LEU A 105 -2.24 4.11 8.38
CA LEU A 105 -2.67 3.33 7.21
C LEU A 105 -4.16 3.49 6.90
N ASN A 106 -5.02 3.54 7.91
CA ASN A 106 -6.47 3.66 7.72
C ASN A 106 -6.88 4.88 6.87
N PRO A 107 -6.28 6.07 7.02
CA PRO A 107 -6.62 7.23 6.17
C PRO A 107 -6.39 6.98 4.67
N HIS A 108 -5.51 6.05 4.33
CA HIS A 108 -5.19 5.70 2.95
C HIS A 108 -6.00 4.50 2.43
N SER A 109 -6.82 3.87 3.26
CA SER A 109 -7.63 2.71 2.85
C SER A 109 -8.55 2.94 1.65
N PRO A 110 -9.23 4.10 1.48
CA PRO A 110 -10.09 4.30 0.30
C PRO A 110 -9.33 4.76 -0.95
N VAL A 111 -8.04 5.11 -0.82
CA VAL A 111 -7.27 5.75 -1.89
C VAL A 111 -7.10 4.86 -3.13
N PRO A 112 -6.70 3.58 -3.03
CA PRO A 112 -6.57 2.72 -4.21
C PRO A 112 -7.85 2.64 -5.03
N THR A 113 -8.99 2.35 -4.39
CA THR A 113 -10.28 2.23 -5.07
C THR A 113 -10.70 3.55 -5.71
N ARG A 114 -10.48 4.68 -5.03
CA ARG A 114 -10.79 6.01 -5.59
C ARG A 114 -9.96 6.29 -6.84
N LEU A 115 -8.67 5.97 -6.81
CA LEU A 115 -7.76 6.16 -7.95
C LEU A 115 -8.13 5.24 -9.12
N GLU A 116 -8.51 3.98 -8.85
CA GLU A 116 -9.00 3.03 -9.86
C GLU A 116 -10.30 3.51 -10.52
N THR A 117 -11.24 4.04 -9.73
CA THR A 117 -12.47 4.66 -10.28
C THR A 117 -12.13 5.85 -11.17
N GLN A 118 -11.28 6.76 -10.69
CA GLN A 118 -10.85 7.93 -11.46
C GLN A 118 -10.09 7.54 -12.73
N GLN A 119 -9.26 6.50 -12.67
CA GLN A 119 -8.60 5.93 -13.86
C GLN A 119 -9.65 5.50 -14.89
N GLY A 120 -10.71 4.80 -14.47
CA GLY A 120 -11.81 4.39 -15.36
C GLY A 120 -12.53 5.57 -16.00
N GLU A 121 -12.81 6.62 -15.23
CA GLU A 121 -13.42 7.86 -15.73
C GLU A 121 -12.54 8.56 -16.78
N VAL A 122 -11.23 8.64 -16.52
CA VAL A 122 -10.26 9.27 -17.43
C VAL A 122 -10.08 8.44 -18.70
N LEU A 123 -10.09 7.10 -18.61
CA LEU A 123 -10.08 6.23 -19.80
C LEU A 123 -11.33 6.42 -20.66
N ALA A 124 -12.51 6.50 -20.05
CA ALA A 124 -13.74 6.79 -20.78
C ALA A 124 -13.69 8.16 -21.49
N GLN A 125 -13.05 9.15 -20.87
CA GLN A 125 -12.81 10.45 -21.52
C GLN A 125 -11.86 10.32 -22.72
N ALA A 126 -10.80 9.50 -22.63
CA ALA A 126 -9.92 9.25 -23.77
C ALA A 126 -10.66 8.59 -24.94
N ASP A 127 -11.58 7.66 -24.66
CA ASP A 127 -12.39 7.00 -25.69
C ASP A 127 -13.32 8.00 -26.41
N HIS A 128 -13.87 8.98 -25.68
CA HIS A 128 -14.63 10.08 -26.31
C HIS A 128 -13.75 10.97 -27.20
N LEU A 129 -12.49 11.21 -26.82
CA LEU A 129 -11.55 11.97 -27.64
C LEU A 129 -11.16 11.23 -28.92
N ASP A 130 -11.01 9.91 -28.85
CA ASP A 130 -10.76 9.08 -30.03
C ASP A 130 -11.93 9.11 -31.04
N GLU A 131 -13.17 9.13 -30.57
CA GLU A 131 -14.35 9.28 -31.42
C GLU A 131 -14.37 10.67 -32.10
N ALA A 132 -14.06 11.72 -31.34
CA ALA A 132 -13.93 13.08 -31.87
C ALA A 132 -12.78 13.17 -32.89
N LEU A 133 -11.65 12.51 -32.63
CA LEU A 133 -10.51 12.43 -33.55
C LEU A 133 -10.93 11.79 -34.88
N ARG A 134 -11.64 10.66 -34.82
CA ARG A 134 -12.15 9.99 -36.03
C ARG A 134 -13.04 10.92 -36.85
N THR A 135 -13.94 11.62 -36.17
CA THR A 135 -14.82 12.61 -36.82
C THR A 135 -14.01 13.74 -37.46
N ALA A 136 -13.00 14.28 -36.78
CA ALA A 136 -12.13 15.33 -37.32
C ALA A 136 -11.31 14.85 -38.54
N GLN A 137 -10.86 13.59 -38.55
CA GLN A 137 -10.18 12.96 -39.68
C GLN A 137 -11.12 12.79 -40.88
N GLU A 138 -12.38 12.40 -40.66
CA GLU A 138 -13.39 12.32 -41.73
C GLU A 138 -13.66 13.68 -42.38
N LEU A 139 -13.64 14.78 -41.61
CA LEU A 139 -13.80 16.14 -42.13
C LEU A 139 -12.65 16.58 -43.05
N GLN A 140 -11.49 15.94 -42.99
CA GLN A 140 -10.40 16.20 -43.94
C GLN A 140 -10.75 15.75 -45.36
N ASP A 141 -11.66 14.78 -45.50
CA ASP A 141 -12.15 14.33 -46.79
C ASP A 141 -13.20 15.31 -47.33
N CYS A 142 -12.72 16.42 -47.92
CA CYS A 142 -13.58 17.42 -48.55
C CYS A 142 -14.24 16.93 -49.86
N GLY A 143 -14.16 15.64 -50.20
CA GLY A 143 -14.75 15.05 -51.40
C GLY A 143 -14.34 15.79 -52.67
N THR A 144 -15.33 16.33 -53.40
CA THR A 144 -15.10 17.08 -54.64
C THR A 144 -14.86 18.59 -54.43
N TRP A 145 -14.86 19.09 -53.18
CA TRP A 145 -14.65 20.51 -52.91
C TRP A 145 -13.17 20.89 -53.08
N GLN A 146 -12.92 21.89 -53.94
CA GLN A 146 -11.60 22.34 -54.35
C GLN A 146 -11.46 23.87 -54.22
N GLY A 147 -10.22 24.36 -54.35
CA GLY A 147 -9.88 25.78 -54.21
C GLY A 147 -9.22 26.11 -52.87
N GLU A 148 -8.82 27.36 -52.69
CA GLU A 148 -8.08 27.84 -51.50
C GLU A 148 -8.88 27.65 -50.20
N ALA A 149 -10.19 27.90 -50.24
CA ALA A 149 -11.07 27.69 -49.08
C ALA A 149 -11.14 26.22 -48.64
N ALA A 150 -11.21 25.28 -49.59
CA ALA A 150 -11.18 23.85 -49.28
C ALA A 150 -9.83 23.43 -48.67
N GLN A 151 -8.73 24.02 -49.15
CA GLN A 151 -7.40 23.77 -48.59
C GLN A 151 -7.26 24.33 -47.17
N ALA A 152 -7.75 25.55 -46.92
CA ALA A 152 -7.75 26.14 -45.58
C ALA A 152 -8.58 25.29 -44.59
N TYR A 153 -9.74 24.79 -45.04
CA TYR A 153 -10.55 23.88 -44.23
C TYR A 153 -9.82 22.58 -43.89
N ARG A 154 -9.18 21.93 -44.87
CA ARG A 154 -8.36 20.72 -44.62
C ARG A 154 -7.25 20.97 -43.61
N THR A 155 -6.52 22.07 -43.75
CA THR A 155 -5.45 22.43 -42.80
C THR A 155 -6.00 22.65 -41.39
N SER A 156 -7.16 23.29 -41.25
CA SER A 156 -7.81 23.50 -39.95
C SER A 156 -8.28 22.17 -39.34
N ALA A 157 -8.92 21.30 -40.14
CA ALA A 157 -9.35 19.97 -39.71
C ALA A 157 -8.15 19.09 -39.29
N ASP A 158 -7.04 19.14 -40.02
CA ASP A 158 -5.79 18.47 -39.66
C ASP A 158 -5.18 18.99 -38.36
N THR A 159 -5.20 20.31 -38.17
CA THR A 159 -4.76 20.94 -36.93
C THR A 159 -5.59 20.47 -35.73
N GLN A 160 -6.92 20.38 -35.89
CA GLN A 160 -7.80 19.87 -34.83
C GLN A 160 -7.61 18.37 -34.58
N ALA A 161 -7.43 17.56 -35.63
CA ALA A 161 -7.16 16.13 -35.49
C ALA A 161 -5.86 15.88 -34.71
N ASN A 162 -4.78 16.58 -35.06
CA ASN A 162 -3.50 16.46 -34.35
C ASN A 162 -3.64 16.87 -32.87
N ALA A 163 -4.38 17.94 -32.58
CA ALA A 163 -4.64 18.37 -31.20
C ALA A 163 -5.44 17.33 -30.39
N LEU A 164 -6.48 16.74 -30.99
CA LEU A 164 -7.27 15.68 -30.37
C LEU A 164 -6.43 14.43 -30.11
N GLN A 165 -5.54 14.06 -31.03
CA GLN A 165 -4.62 12.94 -30.87
C GLN A 165 -3.66 13.17 -29.69
N GLU A 166 -3.05 14.35 -29.59
CA GLU A 166 -2.18 14.70 -28.47
C GLU A 166 -2.95 14.70 -27.14
N TYR A 167 -4.15 15.26 -27.13
CA TYR A 167 -4.96 15.31 -25.91
C TYR A 167 -5.39 13.92 -25.45
N ALA A 168 -5.83 13.05 -26.38
CA ALA A 168 -6.15 11.66 -26.07
C ALA A 168 -4.94 10.91 -25.49
N ALA A 169 -3.74 11.14 -26.02
CA ALA A 169 -2.51 10.55 -25.50
C ALA A 169 -2.20 11.02 -24.07
N VAL A 170 -2.32 12.32 -23.79
CA VAL A 170 -2.13 12.89 -22.43
C VAL A 170 -3.17 12.34 -21.45
N THR A 171 -4.44 12.22 -21.87
CA THR A 171 -5.52 11.64 -21.06
C THR A 171 -5.22 10.18 -20.71
N ARG A 172 -4.78 9.36 -21.67
CA ARG A 172 -4.38 7.96 -21.42
C ARG A 172 -3.19 7.85 -20.49
N ALA A 173 -2.16 8.66 -20.70
CA ALA A 173 -1.02 8.70 -19.81
C ALA A 173 -1.48 9.04 -18.38
N SER A 174 -2.35 10.05 -18.21
CA SER A 174 -2.91 10.42 -16.90
C SER A 174 -3.65 9.26 -16.22
N ALA A 175 -4.44 8.49 -16.97
CA ALA A 175 -5.09 7.29 -16.46
C ALA A 175 -4.06 6.21 -16.02
N GLU A 176 -2.98 6.03 -16.77
CA GLU A 176 -1.90 5.11 -16.39
C GLU A 176 -1.26 5.50 -15.05
N TYR A 177 -0.96 6.79 -14.84
CA TYR A 177 -0.41 7.26 -13.57
C TYR A 177 -1.37 7.05 -12.38
N LEU A 178 -2.68 7.23 -12.58
CA LEU A 178 -3.67 6.91 -11.55
C LEU A 178 -3.63 5.42 -11.18
N GLY A 179 -3.54 4.55 -12.18
CA GLY A 179 -3.38 3.11 -11.97
C GLY A 179 -2.09 2.74 -11.23
N GLN A 180 -0.95 3.34 -11.62
CA GLN A 180 0.33 3.11 -10.95
C GLN A 180 0.33 3.62 -9.50
N ALA A 181 -0.33 4.76 -9.23
CA ALA A 181 -0.52 5.29 -7.89
C ALA A 181 -1.36 4.33 -7.02
N ALA A 182 -2.47 3.82 -7.55
CA ALA A 182 -3.31 2.84 -6.85
C ALA A 182 -2.52 1.57 -6.51
N LEU A 183 -1.72 1.10 -7.46
CA LEU A 183 -0.88 -0.07 -7.34
C LEU A 183 0.21 0.09 -6.26
N LEU A 184 0.85 1.27 -6.20
CA LEU A 184 1.83 1.60 -5.15
C LEU A 184 1.20 1.52 -3.75
N HIS A 185 -0.02 2.05 -3.58
CA HIS A 185 -0.74 1.94 -2.31
C HIS A 185 -1.05 0.49 -1.95
N ARG A 186 -1.51 -0.33 -2.90
CA ARG A 186 -1.77 -1.77 -2.68
C ARG A 186 -0.51 -2.53 -2.31
N ALA A 187 0.61 -2.24 -2.98
CA ALA A 187 1.91 -2.83 -2.68
C ALA A 187 2.36 -2.47 -1.25
N THR A 188 2.12 -1.22 -0.82
CA THR A 188 2.41 -0.78 0.54
C THR A 188 1.59 -1.56 1.57
N PHE A 189 0.28 -1.72 1.36
CA PHE A 189 -0.56 -2.55 2.23
C PHE A 189 -0.11 -4.01 2.28
N PHE A 190 0.23 -4.58 1.13
CA PHE A 190 0.76 -5.94 1.05
C PHE A 190 2.03 -6.11 1.90
N LEU A 191 2.99 -5.20 1.76
CA LEU A 191 4.25 -5.24 2.50
C LEU A 191 4.02 -5.15 4.02
N CYS A 192 3.18 -4.21 4.46
CA CYS A 192 2.84 -4.09 5.88
C CYS A 192 2.18 -5.38 6.40
N ALA A 193 1.24 -5.95 5.65
CA ALA A 193 0.57 -7.19 6.04
C ALA A 193 1.56 -8.38 6.14
N GLU A 194 2.48 -8.52 5.19
CA GLU A 194 3.49 -9.57 5.22
C GLU A 194 4.50 -9.39 6.37
N SER A 195 4.93 -8.16 6.66
CA SER A 195 5.76 -7.85 7.83
C SER A 195 5.08 -8.27 9.14
N LEU A 196 3.78 -7.98 9.29
CA LEU A 196 3.00 -8.36 10.47
C LEU A 196 2.79 -9.87 10.58
N LYS A 197 2.51 -10.57 9.47
CA LYS A 197 2.43 -12.04 9.44
C LYS A 197 3.75 -12.69 9.81
N ALA A 198 4.88 -12.13 9.33
CA ALA A 198 6.21 -12.62 9.67
C ALA A 198 6.53 -12.44 11.17
N ALA A 199 6.08 -11.36 11.79
CA ALA A 199 6.17 -11.18 13.23
C ALA A 199 5.29 -12.18 13.98
N ALA A 200 4.06 -12.41 13.54
CA ALA A 200 3.16 -13.40 14.14
C ALA A 200 3.78 -14.81 14.11
N ALA A 201 4.37 -15.20 12.98
CA ALA A 201 5.07 -16.47 12.84
C ALA A 201 6.29 -16.60 13.78
N GLN A 202 7.00 -15.50 14.05
CA GLN A 202 8.10 -15.50 15.02
C GLN A 202 7.62 -15.67 16.46
N VAL A 203 6.47 -15.07 16.81
CA VAL A 203 5.82 -15.26 18.11
C VAL A 203 5.34 -16.71 18.29
N ASP A 204 4.77 -17.30 17.25
CA ASP A 204 4.22 -18.67 17.31
C ASP A 204 5.27 -19.76 17.54
N VAL A 205 6.53 -19.52 17.16
CA VAL A 205 7.64 -20.48 17.38
C VAL A 205 8.36 -20.26 18.72
N LEU A 206 7.89 -19.36 19.59
CA LEU A 206 8.50 -19.13 20.91
C LEU A 206 8.30 -20.33 21.84
N VAL A 207 9.39 -21.07 22.06
CA VAL A 207 9.45 -22.28 22.91
C VAL A 207 9.31 -21.94 24.40
N ALA A 208 8.63 -22.82 25.15
CA ALA A 208 8.58 -22.85 26.62
C ALA A 208 9.97 -22.66 27.25
N GLY A 209 10.13 -21.74 28.19
CA GLY A 209 11.35 -21.58 28.97
C GLY A 209 11.30 -22.40 30.27
N ASP A 210 12.44 -22.52 30.95
CA ASP A 210 12.50 -23.10 32.29
C ASP A 210 11.71 -22.28 33.31
N ALA A 211 11.15 -22.94 34.32
CA ALA A 211 10.31 -22.33 35.35
C ALA A 211 10.98 -21.17 36.12
N GLY A 212 12.32 -21.09 36.09
CA GLY A 212 13.10 -19.97 36.66
C GLY A 212 12.96 -18.64 35.92
N HIS A 213 12.33 -18.63 34.74
CA HIS A 213 12.14 -17.44 33.91
C HIS A 213 10.68 -17.23 33.52
N LEU A 214 9.81 -17.11 34.52
CA LEU A 214 8.39 -16.79 34.30
C LEU A 214 8.23 -15.56 33.38
N PHE A 215 7.26 -15.68 32.46
CA PHE A 215 6.91 -14.66 31.46
C PHE A 215 8.02 -14.26 30.48
N ALA A 216 9.13 -15.01 30.39
CA ALA A 216 10.19 -14.70 29.43
C ALA A 216 9.71 -14.80 27.98
N ARG A 217 8.76 -15.68 27.67
CA ARG A 217 8.19 -15.78 26.32
C ARG A 217 7.24 -14.65 26.06
N THR A 218 6.38 -14.28 27.02
CA THR A 218 5.57 -13.06 26.90
C THR A 218 6.43 -11.84 26.62
N ARG A 219 7.53 -11.64 27.37
CA ARG A 219 8.46 -10.52 27.12
C ARG A 219 9.06 -10.54 25.71
N ARG A 220 9.40 -11.72 25.18
CA ARG A 220 9.86 -11.86 23.78
C ARG A 220 8.74 -11.56 22.78
N ALA A 221 7.52 -12.02 23.04
CA ALA A 221 6.37 -11.71 22.19
C ALA A 221 6.08 -10.20 22.15
N ILE A 222 6.15 -9.52 23.29
CA ILE A 222 6.05 -8.05 23.39
C ILE A 222 7.15 -7.38 22.56
N ALA A 223 8.40 -7.85 22.68
CA ALA A 223 9.50 -7.31 21.88
C ALA A 223 9.27 -7.48 20.37
N GLU A 224 8.71 -8.61 19.93
CA GLU A 224 8.34 -8.82 18.52
C GLU A 224 7.18 -7.93 18.07
N VAL A 225 6.19 -7.67 18.93
CA VAL A 225 5.12 -6.69 18.65
C VAL A 225 5.72 -5.30 18.46
N ASN A 226 6.55 -4.84 19.39
CA ASN A 226 7.20 -3.52 19.32
C ASN A 226 8.12 -3.39 18.10
N ARG A 227 8.83 -4.47 17.76
CA ARG A 227 9.63 -4.56 16.54
C ARG A 227 8.75 -4.45 15.29
N ALA A 228 7.59 -5.11 15.26
CA ALA A 228 6.64 -5.03 14.15
C ALA A 228 6.08 -3.61 14.01
N THR A 229 5.73 -2.93 15.10
CA THR A 229 5.32 -1.52 15.10
C THR A 229 6.39 -0.62 14.51
N SER A 230 7.65 -0.79 14.93
CA SER A 230 8.79 -0.03 14.40
C SER A 230 9.06 -0.34 12.92
N GLN A 231 8.91 -1.60 12.51
CA GLN A 231 9.09 -2.02 11.12
C GLN A 231 8.01 -1.42 10.22
N LEU A 232 6.77 -1.39 10.67
CA LEU A 232 5.66 -0.77 9.94
C LEU A 232 5.96 0.71 9.66
N GLY A 233 6.53 1.43 10.61
CA GLY A 233 6.97 2.81 10.39
C GLY A 233 8.03 2.92 9.29
N ARG A 234 9.05 2.05 9.32
CA ARG A 234 10.10 2.01 8.29
C ARG A 234 9.56 1.62 6.91
N ASP A 235 8.66 0.66 6.85
CA ASP A 235 8.07 0.20 5.58
C ASP A 235 7.27 1.34 4.93
N LEU A 236 6.55 2.13 5.73
CA LEU A 236 5.83 3.32 5.28
C LEU A 236 6.75 4.43 4.80
N ASP A 237 7.75 4.79 5.60
CA ASP A 237 8.70 5.85 5.25
C ASP A 237 9.50 5.44 3.99
N GLY A 238 9.85 4.16 3.87
CA GLY A 238 10.49 3.59 2.69
C GLY A 238 9.59 3.60 1.44
N ALA A 239 8.29 3.38 1.59
CA ALA A 239 7.34 3.51 0.47
C ALA A 239 7.19 4.97 0.02
N LEU A 240 7.14 5.92 0.96
CA LEU A 240 6.98 7.36 0.67
C LEU A 240 8.22 8.00 0.05
N HIS A 241 9.42 7.56 0.44
CA HIS A 241 10.69 8.12 -0.03
C HIS A 241 11.44 7.19 -0.99
N GLY A 242 10.81 6.09 -1.37
CA GLY A 242 11.38 5.12 -2.30
C GLY A 242 11.43 5.64 -3.73
N THR A 243 12.33 5.06 -4.52
CA THR A 243 12.46 5.35 -5.96
C THR A 243 11.12 5.31 -6.72
N PRO A 244 10.20 4.34 -6.48
CA PRO A 244 8.91 4.33 -7.18
C PRO A 244 8.03 5.56 -6.91
N ALA A 245 8.01 6.04 -5.67
CA ALA A 245 7.23 7.24 -5.32
C ALA A 245 7.84 8.50 -5.96
N LEU A 246 9.17 8.58 -6.00
CA LEU A 246 9.88 9.68 -6.66
C LEU A 246 9.69 9.67 -8.18
N ASP A 247 9.74 8.50 -8.81
CA ASP A 247 9.53 8.36 -10.25
C ASP A 247 8.08 8.69 -10.64
N LEU A 248 7.11 8.23 -9.83
CA LEU A 248 5.71 8.59 -10.00
C LEU A 248 5.49 10.12 -9.86
N ALA A 249 6.10 10.74 -8.85
CA ALA A 249 6.01 12.18 -8.64
C ALA A 249 6.58 12.96 -9.82
N ARG A 250 7.75 12.56 -10.35
CA ARG A 250 8.35 13.18 -11.54
C ARG A 250 7.48 13.03 -12.77
N GLY A 251 6.94 11.84 -13.02
CA GLY A 251 6.08 11.61 -14.17
C GLY A 251 4.76 12.40 -14.10
N LEU A 252 4.22 12.59 -12.89
CA LEU A 252 3.08 13.49 -12.68
C LEU A 252 3.43 14.96 -12.93
N GLU A 253 4.60 15.43 -12.49
CA GLU A 253 5.08 16.79 -12.78
C GLU A 253 5.24 17.04 -14.29
N ASP A 254 5.80 16.06 -15.01
CA ASP A 254 5.96 16.13 -16.47
C ASP A 254 4.60 16.20 -17.18
N LEU A 255 3.61 15.42 -16.71
CA LEU A 255 2.24 15.48 -17.20
C LEU A 255 1.58 16.83 -16.94
N VAL A 256 1.71 17.37 -15.73
CA VAL A 256 1.12 18.68 -15.39
C VAL A 256 1.72 19.78 -16.25
N ARG A 257 3.05 19.79 -16.44
CA ARG A 257 3.72 20.73 -17.34
C ARG A 257 3.24 20.58 -18.79
N GLY A 258 3.08 19.34 -19.26
CA GLY A 258 2.52 19.05 -20.59
C GLY A 258 1.09 19.58 -20.75
N ALA A 259 0.24 19.37 -19.75
CA ALA A 259 -1.14 19.84 -19.76
C ALA A 259 -1.27 21.37 -19.66
N GLU A 260 -0.36 22.06 -18.95
CA GLU A 260 -0.32 23.52 -18.89
C GLU A 260 -0.02 24.15 -20.26
N LEU A 261 0.82 23.51 -21.09
CA LEU A 261 1.07 23.96 -22.46
C LEU A 261 -0.19 23.96 -23.33
N LEU A 262 -1.15 23.06 -23.05
CA LEU A 262 -2.40 22.94 -23.79
C LEU A 262 -3.46 23.99 -23.37
N LYS A 263 -3.42 24.50 -22.14
CA LYS A 263 -4.44 25.45 -21.62
C LYS A 263 -4.33 26.86 -22.20
N GLY A 264 -3.16 27.27 -22.68
CA GLY A 264 -2.91 28.63 -23.19
C GLY A 264 -2.80 28.75 -24.71
N ASN A 265 -2.50 27.65 -25.41
CA ASN A 265 -2.11 27.65 -26.82
C ASN A 265 -2.85 26.55 -27.62
N TRP A 266 -4.15 26.38 -27.40
CA TRP A 266 -4.91 25.44 -28.23
C TRP A 266 -4.80 25.85 -29.70
N PRO A 267 -4.33 24.96 -30.60
CA PRO A 267 -4.09 25.36 -31.98
C PRO A 267 -5.43 25.64 -32.66
N GLN A 268 -5.63 26.90 -33.08
CA GLN A 268 -6.92 27.38 -33.61
C GLN A 268 -7.12 27.15 -35.12
N GLY A 269 -6.20 26.43 -35.78
CA GLY A 269 -6.30 26.15 -37.23
C GLY A 269 -6.08 27.35 -38.16
N GLY A 270 -5.72 28.53 -37.61
CA GLY A 270 -5.50 29.77 -38.37
C GLY A 270 -6.79 30.53 -38.71
N GLU A 271 -6.69 31.86 -38.84
CA GLU A 271 -7.82 32.67 -39.34
C GLU A 271 -8.14 32.28 -40.80
N PRO A 272 -9.41 32.10 -41.17
CA PRO A 272 -9.78 31.84 -42.55
C PRO A 272 -9.31 33.00 -43.44
N PRO A 273 -8.86 32.73 -44.69
CA PRO A 273 -8.51 33.79 -45.62
C PRO A 273 -9.71 34.72 -45.84
N LYS A 274 -9.48 36.03 -45.72
CA LYS A 274 -10.48 37.09 -45.94
C LYS A 274 -10.84 37.24 -47.42
#